data_AF-A0A1E3WAD0-F1
#
_entry.id   AF-A0A1E3WAD0-F1
#
_cell.length_a   1.000
_cell.length_b   1.000
_cell.length_c   1.000
_cell.angle_alpha   90.00
_cell.angle_beta   90.00
_cell.angle_gamma   90.00
#
_symmetry.space_group_name_H-M   'P 1'
#
loop_
_entity.id
_entity.type
_entity.pdbx_description
1 polymer ?
#
loop_
_entity_poly.entity_id
_entity_poly.type
_entity_poly.pdbx_seq_one_letter_code
_entity_poly.pdbx_strand_id
1 'polypeptide(L)'
;MADFLFVQSAKSMSFDPATNKLTLENVSPVTVFFTDRPERIAGNMKTTAFIPFWSEGKDSFKSDPPNADISIIDGKTLKQTVVELQDPVLDGDTLTYTVKLTQGDMPAAGTEVAVFIDIIGRPLTPLSVAGVGRRSFRRAAIY
;
A
#
# COMPACT_ATOMS: atom_id res chain seq x y z
N MET A 1 -15.58 -10.34 -9.26
CA MET A 1 -15.57 -9.41 -8.12
C MET A 1 -14.44 -8.45 -8.37
N ALA A 2 -14.62 -7.16 -8.07
CA ALA A 2 -13.61 -6.16 -8.35
C ALA A 2 -12.50 -6.17 -7.30
N ASP A 3 -11.25 -6.13 -7.75
CA ASP A 3 -10.07 -5.99 -6.90
C ASP A 3 -9.77 -4.49 -6.72
N PHE A 4 -9.52 -4.07 -5.47
CA PHE A 4 -9.25 -2.68 -5.14
C PHE A 4 -7.75 -2.41 -5.24
N LEU A 5 -7.43 -1.26 -5.85
CA LEU A 5 -6.10 -0.70 -5.95
C LEU A 5 -6.12 0.63 -5.20
N PHE A 6 -5.07 0.92 -4.44
CA PHE A 6 -4.94 2.16 -3.69
C PHE A 6 -3.74 2.96 -4.13
N VAL A 7 -3.84 4.28 -3.99
CA VAL A 7 -2.73 5.20 -4.25
C VAL A 7 -2.58 6.13 -3.06
N GLN A 8 -1.36 6.15 -2.53
CA GLN A 8 -0.91 7.14 -1.55
C GLN A 8 0.19 8.01 -2.18
N SER A 9 0.31 9.24 -1.71
CA SER A 9 1.39 10.13 -2.09
C SER A 9 2.00 10.77 -0.85
N ALA A 10 3.29 11.05 -0.91
CA ALA A 10 4.04 11.73 0.14
C ALA A 10 5.09 12.65 -0.47
N LYS A 11 5.43 13.72 0.24
CA LYS A 11 6.42 14.69 -0.24
C LYS A 11 7.82 14.08 -0.30
N SER A 12 8.15 13.23 0.67
CA SER A 12 9.44 12.57 0.75
C SER A 12 9.35 11.23 1.47
N MET A 13 10.40 10.43 1.33
CA MET A 13 10.58 9.22 2.08
C MET A 13 11.99 9.08 2.63
N SER A 14 12.12 8.29 3.69
CA SER A 14 13.38 7.73 4.17
C SER A 14 13.23 6.23 4.40
N PHE A 15 14.29 5.47 4.20
CA PHE A 15 14.32 4.03 4.44
C PHE A 15 15.49 3.66 5.34
N ASP A 16 15.18 2.96 6.43
CA ASP A 16 16.16 2.35 7.32
C ASP A 16 16.28 0.85 7.02
N PRO A 17 17.38 0.39 6.40
CA PRO A 17 17.58 -1.02 6.09
C PRO A 17 17.86 -1.88 7.33
N ALA A 18 18.25 -1.31 8.47
CA ALA A 18 18.49 -2.07 9.70
C ALA A 18 17.19 -2.54 10.34
N THR A 19 16.14 -1.74 10.22
CA THR A 19 14.80 -2.02 10.79
C THR A 19 13.75 -2.35 9.73
N ASN A 20 14.11 -2.27 8.45
CA ASN A 20 13.20 -2.37 7.31
C ASN A 20 12.01 -1.40 7.40
N LYS A 21 12.27 -0.19 7.91
CA LYS A 21 11.24 0.84 8.08
C LYS A 21 11.29 1.83 6.93
N LEU A 22 10.19 1.90 6.18
CA LEU A 22 9.91 2.95 5.22
C LEU A 22 9.10 4.04 5.93
N THR A 23 9.62 5.26 5.96
CA THR A 23 8.90 6.43 6.49
C THR A 23 8.53 7.35 5.35
N LEU A 24 7.24 7.66 5.22
CA LEU A 24 6.68 8.59 4.27
C LEU A 24 6.33 9.88 5.02
N GLU A 25 6.94 10.99 4.61
CA GLU A 25 6.78 12.28 5.28
C GLU A 25 5.84 13.19 4.50
N ASN A 26 4.99 13.92 5.22
CA ASN A 26 3.93 14.76 4.65
C ASN A 26 3.05 13.92 3.70
N VAL A 27 2.56 12.78 4.19
CA VAL A 27 1.63 11.94 3.44
C VAL A 27 0.34 12.72 3.18
N SER A 28 -0.22 12.57 1.98
CA SER A 28 -1.55 13.11 1.69
C SER A 28 -2.56 12.58 2.71
N PRO A 29 -3.43 13.43 3.28
CA PRO A 29 -4.51 12.98 4.15
C PRO A 29 -5.60 12.20 3.38
N VAL A 30 -5.47 12.09 2.06
CA VAL A 30 -6.37 11.40 1.14
C VAL A 30 -5.63 10.22 0.50
N THR A 31 -6.21 9.02 0.63
CA THR A 31 -5.84 7.83 -0.14
C THR A 31 -6.88 7.64 -1.25
N VAL A 32 -6.44 7.53 -2.49
CA VAL A 32 -7.31 7.28 -3.65
C VAL A 32 -7.48 5.77 -3.82
N PHE A 33 -8.65 5.33 -4.25
CA PHE A 33 -8.86 3.93 -4.61
C PHE A 33 -9.67 3.80 -5.88
N PHE A 34 -9.46 2.69 -6.58
CA PHE A 34 -10.28 2.31 -7.72
C PHE A 34 -10.26 0.79 -7.92
N THR A 35 -11.18 0.30 -8.73
CA THR A 35 -11.29 -1.12 -9.09
C THR A 35 -11.17 -1.31 -10.59
N ASP A 36 -10.62 -2.45 -11.01
CA ASP A 36 -10.59 -2.82 -12.42
C ASP A 36 -11.96 -3.31 -12.93
N ARG A 37 -12.10 -3.42 -14.26
CA ARG A 37 -13.32 -3.86 -14.95
C ARG A 37 -13.79 -5.24 -14.45
N PRO A 38 -15.12 -5.51 -14.52
CA PRO A 38 -16.19 -4.68 -15.08
C PRO A 38 -16.75 -3.64 -14.11
N GLU A 39 -16.50 -3.78 -12.81
CA GLU A 39 -16.99 -2.85 -11.81
C GLU A 39 -16.03 -1.66 -11.73
N ARG A 40 -16.42 -0.50 -12.25
CA ARG A 40 -15.62 0.74 -12.20
C ARG A 40 -16.02 1.56 -10.98
N ILE A 41 -15.51 1.17 -9.82
CA ILE A 41 -15.61 1.96 -8.61
C ILE A 41 -14.34 2.79 -8.53
N ALA A 42 -14.48 4.09 -8.35
CA ALA A 42 -13.36 4.99 -8.08
C ALA A 42 -13.80 5.97 -7.00
N GLY A 43 -12.89 6.27 -6.09
CA GLY A 43 -13.19 7.11 -4.95
C GLY A 43 -11.94 7.48 -4.19
N ASN A 44 -12.16 8.04 -3.01
CA ASN A 44 -11.09 8.35 -2.09
C ASN A 44 -11.59 8.18 -0.65
N MET A 45 -10.65 8.04 0.27
CA MET A 45 -10.90 7.97 1.69
C MET A 45 -9.83 8.74 2.44
N LYS A 46 -10.08 9.03 3.72
CA LYS A 46 -9.03 9.58 4.58
C LYS A 46 -7.93 8.53 4.75
N THR A 47 -6.66 8.93 4.69
CA THR A 47 -5.53 8.03 4.95
C THR A 47 -5.63 7.41 6.34
N THR A 48 -6.18 8.14 7.33
CA THR A 48 -6.49 7.59 8.67
C THR A 48 -7.50 6.45 8.66
N ALA A 49 -8.41 6.39 7.67
CA ALA A 49 -9.37 5.31 7.50
C ALA A 49 -8.81 4.11 6.71
N PHE A 50 -7.65 4.28 6.05
CA PHE A 50 -6.94 3.20 5.36
C PHE A 50 -6.10 2.35 6.33
N ILE A 51 -5.46 2.98 7.33
CA ILE A 51 -4.58 2.30 8.31
C ILE A 51 -5.24 1.09 9.02
N PRO A 52 -6.53 1.15 9.43
CA PRO A 52 -7.20 0.03 10.09
C PRO A 52 -7.28 -1.27 9.27
N PHE A 53 -6.97 -1.29 7.97
CA PHE A 53 -6.95 -2.52 7.18
C PHE A 53 -5.92 -3.56 7.67
N TRP A 54 -4.95 -3.15 8.50
CA TRP A 54 -4.02 -4.05 9.20
C TRP A 54 -4.51 -4.50 10.60
N SER A 55 -5.69 -4.07 11.05
CA SER A 55 -6.15 -4.33 12.43
C SER A 55 -7.26 -5.39 12.55
N GLU A 56 -7.93 -5.79 11.46
CA GLU A 56 -9.21 -6.51 11.56
C GLU A 56 -9.34 -7.81 10.76
N GLY A 57 -9.60 -8.93 11.46
CA GLY A 57 -10.15 -10.15 10.86
C GLY A 57 -9.15 -11.07 10.15
N LYS A 58 -9.64 -12.25 9.75
CA LYS A 58 -8.87 -13.31 9.06
C LYS A 58 -8.42 -12.92 7.64
N ASP A 59 -9.00 -11.87 7.07
CA ASP A 59 -8.72 -11.34 5.75
C ASP A 59 -8.09 -9.93 5.85
N SER A 60 -7.42 -9.58 6.97
CA SER A 60 -6.72 -8.29 7.09
C SER A 60 -5.43 -8.27 6.28
N PHE A 61 -4.94 -7.07 5.98
CA PHE A 61 -3.58 -6.87 5.47
C PHE A 61 -2.49 -7.28 6.48
N LYS A 62 -2.86 -7.55 7.72
CA LYS A 62 -1.94 -8.16 8.69
C LYS A 62 -1.74 -9.66 8.43
N SER A 63 -2.79 -10.36 7.99
CA SER A 63 -2.71 -11.78 7.62
C SER A 63 -2.23 -12.01 6.20
N ASP A 64 -2.55 -11.11 5.28
CA ASP A 64 -2.12 -11.15 3.87
C ASP A 64 -1.67 -9.74 3.43
N PRO A 65 -0.41 -9.37 3.72
CA PRO A 65 0.12 -8.04 3.41
C PRO A 65 0.08 -7.71 1.91
N PRO A 66 -0.39 -6.51 1.53
CA PRO A 66 -0.46 -6.11 0.13
C PRO A 66 0.93 -5.83 -0.44
N ASN A 67 1.06 -6.01 -1.75
CA ASN A 67 2.22 -5.52 -2.48
C ASN A 67 2.06 -4.03 -2.77
N ALA A 68 3.17 -3.32 -2.89
CA ALA A 68 3.17 -1.95 -3.36
C ALA A 68 4.32 -1.70 -4.34
N ASP A 69 4.01 -1.01 -5.42
CA ASP A 69 4.97 -0.41 -6.32
C ASP A 69 5.18 1.05 -5.91
N ILE A 70 6.43 1.42 -5.64
CA ILE A 70 6.80 2.73 -5.11
C ILE A 70 7.66 3.44 -6.15
N SER A 71 7.14 4.56 -6.64
CA SER A 71 7.87 5.51 -7.47
C SER A 71 8.48 6.61 -6.61
N ILE A 72 9.77 6.89 -6.84
CA ILE A 72 10.59 7.77 -6.00
C ILE A 72 11.48 8.64 -6.89
N ILE A 73 11.59 9.93 -6.60
CA ILE A 73 12.68 10.77 -7.14
C ILE A 73 13.85 10.77 -6.16
N ASP A 74 14.95 10.13 -6.55
CA ASP A 74 16.24 10.13 -5.85
C ASP A 74 17.18 11.14 -6.53
N GLY A 75 17.25 12.35 -5.98
CA GLY A 75 17.95 13.48 -6.58
C GLY A 75 17.34 13.91 -7.92
N LYS A 76 17.92 13.44 -9.03
CA LYS A 76 17.42 13.69 -10.40
C LYS A 76 16.97 12.42 -11.11
N THR A 77 17.05 11.28 -10.44
CA THR A 77 16.80 9.97 -11.02
C THR A 77 15.46 9.45 -10.53
N LEU A 78 14.63 9.00 -11.45
CA LEU A 78 13.42 8.25 -11.12
C LEU A 78 13.80 6.81 -10.77
N LYS A 79 13.37 6.36 -9.60
CA LYS A 79 13.54 4.98 -9.12
C LYS A 79 12.19 4.35 -8.86
N GLN A 80 12.16 3.03 -9.05
CA GLN A 80 10.98 2.21 -8.82
C GLN A 80 11.39 1.00 -7.97
N THR A 81 10.59 0.69 -6.97
CA THR A 81 10.82 -0.46 -6.09
C THR A 81 9.50 -1.11 -5.70
N VAL A 82 9.50 -2.44 -5.62
CA VAL A 82 8.33 -3.21 -5.21
C VAL A 82 8.58 -3.78 -3.83
N VAL A 83 7.60 -3.63 -2.95
CA VAL A 83 7.65 -4.11 -1.57
C VAL A 83 6.35 -4.78 -1.16
N GLU A 84 6.39 -5.53 -0.07
CA GLU A 84 5.23 -5.93 0.71
C GLU A 84 5.09 -4.98 1.91
N LEU A 85 3.90 -4.40 2.14
CA LEU A 85 3.65 -3.39 3.17
C LEU A 85 3.05 -4.00 4.46
N GLN A 86 3.68 -3.73 5.59
CA GLN A 86 3.32 -4.30 6.89
C GLN A 86 3.27 -3.23 7.98
N ASP A 87 2.49 -3.49 9.02
CA ASP A 87 2.44 -2.73 10.28
C ASP A 87 2.48 -1.19 10.10
N PRO A 88 1.50 -0.59 9.40
CA PRO A 88 1.44 0.85 9.26
C PRO A 88 1.26 1.55 10.60
N VAL A 89 1.97 2.65 10.77
CA VAL A 89 1.80 3.58 11.89
C VAL A 89 1.73 4.99 11.33
N LEU A 90 0.62 5.68 11.58
CA LEU A 90 0.42 7.07 11.20
C LEU A 90 0.52 7.95 12.45
N ASP A 91 1.46 8.89 12.46
CA ASP A 91 1.62 9.93 13.48
C ASP A 91 1.61 11.30 12.80
N GLY A 92 0.55 12.08 13.02
CA GLY A 92 0.31 13.30 12.25
C GLY A 92 0.20 13.02 10.74
N ASP A 93 1.16 13.55 9.98
CA ASP A 93 1.32 13.35 8.53
C ASP A 93 2.53 12.49 8.18
N THR A 94 3.15 11.83 9.16
CA THR A 94 4.22 10.85 8.98
C THR A 94 3.64 9.44 9.01
N LEU A 95 3.77 8.71 7.91
CA LEU A 95 3.29 7.34 7.77
C LEU A 95 4.47 6.38 7.64
N THR A 96 4.63 5.49 8.61
CA THR A 96 5.68 4.48 8.60
C THR A 96 5.10 3.10 8.29
N TYR A 97 5.77 2.35 7.42
CA TYR A 97 5.53 0.92 7.19
C TYR A 97 6.77 0.11 7.56
N THR A 98 6.57 -1.09 8.10
CA THR A 98 7.55 -2.16 7.92
C THR A 98 7.44 -2.64 6.47
N VAL A 99 8.54 -2.79 5.76
CA VAL A 99 8.51 -3.23 4.36
C VAL A 99 9.38 -4.46 4.16
N LYS A 100 8.97 -5.31 3.23
CA LYS A 100 9.80 -6.39 2.72
C LYS A 100 10.04 -6.15 1.24
N LEU A 101 11.29 -5.86 0.88
CA LEU A 101 11.71 -5.61 -0.50
C LEU A 101 11.50 -6.87 -1.34
N THR A 102 10.80 -6.74 -2.46
CA THR A 102 10.55 -7.84 -3.42
C THR A 102 11.27 -7.61 -4.74
N GLN A 103 11.41 -6.37 -5.19
CA GLN A 103 12.11 -6.02 -6.43
C GLN A 103 12.71 -4.60 -6.40
N GLY A 104 13.85 -4.44 -7.05
CA GLY A 104 14.56 -3.15 -7.18
C GLY A 104 15.37 -2.81 -5.93
N ASP A 105 15.93 -1.60 -5.92
CA ASP A 105 16.73 -1.07 -4.81
C ASP A 105 16.03 0.15 -4.20
N MET A 106 15.79 0.11 -2.89
CA MET A 106 15.19 1.24 -2.17
C MET A 106 16.28 2.24 -1.76
N PRO A 107 16.19 3.51 -2.18
CA PRO A 107 17.16 4.53 -1.74
C PRO A 107 16.94 4.86 -0.25
N ALA A 108 17.99 5.32 0.42
CA ALA A 108 17.91 5.74 1.83
C ALA A 108 16.98 6.95 2.04
N ALA A 109 16.82 7.79 1.02
CA ALA A 109 15.89 8.91 1.01
C ALA A 109 15.42 9.22 -0.42
N GLY A 110 14.29 9.92 -0.53
CA GLY A 110 13.71 10.32 -1.81
C GLY A 110 12.62 11.36 -1.67
N THR A 111 12.19 11.90 -2.80
CA THR A 111 11.18 12.97 -2.91
C THR A 111 10.09 12.57 -3.90
N GLU A 112 8.96 13.28 -3.88
CA GLU A 112 7.83 13.10 -4.81
C GLU A 112 7.40 11.62 -4.92
N VAL A 113 6.99 11.07 -3.79
CA VAL A 113 6.76 9.64 -3.63
C VAL A 113 5.32 9.30 -3.97
N ALA A 114 5.14 8.31 -4.84
CA ALA A 114 3.84 7.70 -5.11
C ALA A 114 3.89 6.21 -4.76
N VAL A 115 2.93 5.75 -3.97
CA VAL A 115 2.81 4.36 -3.51
C VAL A 115 1.53 3.78 -4.10
N PHE A 116 1.69 2.85 -5.04
CA PHE A 116 0.60 2.12 -5.66
C PHE A 116 0.46 0.77 -4.97
N ILE A 117 -0.68 0.52 -4.32
CA ILE A 117 -0.88 -0.64 -3.45
C ILE A 117 -1.89 -1.59 -4.11
N ASP A 118 -1.46 -2.84 -4.28
CA ASP A 118 -2.25 -3.93 -4.83
C ASP A 118 -2.49 -5.01 -3.76
N ILE A 119 -3.77 -5.33 -3.54
CA ILE A 119 -4.20 -6.37 -2.59
C ILE A 119 -3.94 -7.79 -3.15
N ILE A 120 -3.69 -7.95 -4.45
CA ILE A 120 -3.48 -9.28 -5.02
C ILE A 120 -2.07 -9.79 -4.72
N GLY A 121 -1.99 -10.73 -3.76
CA GLY A 121 -0.85 -11.62 -3.59
C GLY A 121 -0.73 -12.63 -4.74
N ARG A 122 0.36 -12.50 -5.52
CA ARG A 122 0.97 -13.47 -6.48
C ARG A 122 0.02 -14.29 -7.41
N PRO A 123 0.09 -14.12 -8.75
CA PRO A 123 -0.68 -14.93 -9.72
C PRO A 123 -0.17 -16.36 -9.98
N LEU A 124 0.78 -16.91 -9.22
CA LEU A 124 1.43 -18.20 -9.53
C LEU A 124 1.38 -19.24 -8.39
N THR A 125 0.20 -19.52 -7.86
CA THR A 125 -0.03 -20.78 -7.14
C THR A 125 -1.32 -21.46 -7.65
N PRO A 126 -1.29 -22.75 -8.07
CA PRO A 126 -2.38 -23.36 -8.86
C PRO A 126 -3.69 -23.62 -8.10
N LEU A 127 -3.79 -23.25 -6.83
CA LEU A 127 -4.93 -23.56 -5.97
C LEU A 127 -5.20 -22.42 -4.97
N SER A 128 -5.29 -21.17 -5.45
CA SER A 128 -5.67 -20.07 -4.55
C SER A 128 -7.15 -20.19 -4.17
N VAL A 129 -7.39 -20.62 -2.93
CA VAL A 129 -8.67 -20.63 -2.22
C VAL A 129 -9.13 -19.20 -1.84
N ALA A 130 -8.59 -18.16 -2.49
CA ALA A 130 -8.94 -16.75 -2.27
C ALA A 130 -10.33 -16.35 -2.86
N GLY A 131 -11.20 -17.32 -3.14
CA GLY A 131 -12.57 -17.06 -3.61
C GLY A 131 -13.54 -16.62 -2.51
N VAL A 132 -13.21 -16.83 -1.23
CA VAL A 132 -14.15 -16.66 -0.10
C VAL A 132 -13.91 -15.38 0.73
N GLY A 133 -12.68 -14.90 0.89
CA GLY A 133 -12.32 -13.72 1.74
C GLY A 133 -12.66 -12.33 1.14
N ARG A 134 -13.41 -12.35 0.05
CA ARG A 134 -13.53 -11.25 -0.91
C ARG A 134 -14.63 -10.20 -0.53
N ARG A 135 -15.44 -10.44 0.50
CA ARG A 135 -16.60 -9.56 0.84
C ARG A 135 -16.31 -8.46 1.86
N SER A 136 -15.20 -8.53 2.59
CA SER A 136 -14.96 -7.70 3.79
C SER A 136 -14.50 -6.28 3.43
N PHE A 137 -13.50 -6.14 2.55
CA PHE A 137 -12.95 -4.83 2.14
C PHE A 137 -13.96 -3.91 1.48
N ARG A 138 -14.92 -4.47 0.74
CA ARG A 138 -16.00 -3.71 0.10
C ARG A 138 -16.79 -2.85 1.08
N ARG A 139 -17.00 -3.31 2.32
CA ARG A 139 -17.81 -2.55 3.29
C ARG A 139 -17.08 -1.30 3.78
N ALA A 140 -15.78 -1.37 4.03
CA ALA A 140 -15.00 -0.24 4.52
C ALA A 140 -14.61 0.78 3.43
N ALA A 141 -14.58 0.37 2.16
CA ALA A 141 -14.31 1.28 1.05
C ALA A 141 -15.56 2.00 0.53
N ILE A 142 -16.76 1.45 0.76
CA ILE A 142 -18.01 1.94 0.14
C ILE A 142 -18.95 2.62 1.16
N TYR A 143 -18.78 2.38 2.47
CA TYR A 143 -19.57 2.98 3.57
C TYR A 143 -18.67 3.56 4.64
#